data_AF-X0ZP81-F1
#
_entry.id   AF-X0ZP81-F1
#
_cell.length_a   1.000
_cell.length_b   1.000
_cell.length_c   1.000
_cell.angle_alpha   90.00
_cell.angle_beta   90.00
_cell.angle_gamma   90.00
#
_symmetry.space_group_name_H-M   'P 1'
#
loop_
_entity.id
_entity.type
_entity.pdbx_description
1 polymer ?
#
loop_
_entity_poly.entity_id
_entity_poly.type
_entity_poly.pdbx_seq_one_letter_code
_entity_poly.pdbx_strand_id
1 'polypeptide(L)' 'MLSEFVSTTHLKDDRVVVGSSIGEDAAVIDMGDRYLVAKTDPITFVTDEIGYYAVNVNVNDVVCTGATPKW' A
#
# COMPACT_ATOMS: atom_id res chain seq x y z
N MET A 1 14.61 15.38 2.89
CA MET A 1 14.52 14.39 3.99
C MET A 1 13.78 13.12 3.57
N LEU A 2 12.44 13.06 3.49
CA LEU A 2 11.74 11.82 3.07
C LEU A 2 11.84 11.54 1.56
N SER A 3 11.74 12.61 0.75
CA SER A 3 11.85 12.56 -0.72
C SER A 3 13.15 11.95 -1.21
N GLU A 4 14.25 12.13 -0.47
CA GLU A 4 15.55 11.57 -0.83
C GLU A 4 15.56 10.04 -0.75
N PHE A 5 14.92 9.46 0.28
CA PHE A 5 14.87 8.01 0.48
C PHE A 5 13.99 7.29 -0.53
N VAL A 6 12.92 7.94 -1.01
CA VAL A 6 11.98 7.34 -1.98
C VAL A 6 12.23 7.78 -3.42
N SER A 7 13.21 8.67 -3.66
CA SER A 7 13.50 9.25 -4.97
C SER A 7 13.79 8.20 -6.07
N THR A 8 14.27 7.02 -5.68
CA THR A 8 14.65 5.94 -6.59
C THR A 8 13.56 4.86 -6.75
N THR A 9 12.47 4.92 -5.99
CA THR A 9 11.41 3.91 -6.02
C THR A 9 10.31 4.22 -7.03
N HIS A 10 10.42 5.33 -7.74
CA HIS A 10 9.50 5.71 -8.81
C HIS A 10 9.69 4.83 -10.05
N LEU A 11 8.89 3.76 -10.12
CA LEU A 11 8.65 3.02 -11.34
C LEU A 11 7.53 3.68 -12.14
N LYS A 12 7.77 3.89 -13.44
CA LYS A 12 6.74 4.36 -14.38
C LYS A 12 6.17 3.18 -15.14
N ASP A 13 4.92 2.87 -14.86
CA ASP A 13 4.09 1.93 -15.61
C ASP A 13 2.74 2.62 -15.82
N ASP A 14 2.25 2.66 -17.05
CA ASP A 14 1.01 3.36 -17.41
C ASP A 14 -0.21 2.79 -16.67
N ARG A 15 -0.12 1.56 -16.17
CA ARG A 15 -1.18 0.93 -15.38
C ARG A 15 -1.16 1.35 -13.91
N VAL A 16 -0.08 1.92 -13.41
CA VAL A 16 0.02 2.37 -12.02
C VAL A 16 -0.54 3.79 -11.94
N VAL A 17 -1.81 3.90 -11.56
CA VAL A 17 -2.53 5.18 -11.44
C VAL A 17 -2.03 5.97 -10.23
N VAL A 18 -1.78 5.27 -9.13
CA VAL A 18 -1.15 5.80 -7.92
C VAL A 18 0.01 4.89 -7.58
N GLY A 19 1.23 5.43 -7.67
CA GLY A 19 2.46 4.73 -7.35
C GLY A 19 3.10 5.29 -6.08
N SER A 20 4.31 4.79 -5.77
CA SER A 20 5.09 5.25 -4.61
C SER A 20 5.26 6.77 -4.62
N SER A 21 4.73 7.45 -3.62
CA SER A 21 4.96 8.88 -3.41
C SER A 21 4.77 9.26 -1.94
N ILE A 22 5.19 10.46 -1.56
CA ILE A 22 5.07 10.90 -0.16
C ILE A 22 3.60 11.12 0.17
N GLY A 23 3.13 10.41 1.20
CA GLY A 23 1.74 10.49 1.67
C GLY A 23 0.78 9.51 0.99
N GLU A 24 1.28 8.65 0.11
CA GLU A 24 0.50 7.56 -0.48
C GLU A 24 0.76 6.27 0.27
N ASP A 25 -0.29 5.69 0.84
CA ASP A 25 -0.17 4.50 1.67
C ASP A 25 -0.32 3.20 0.86
N ALA A 26 -0.95 3.22 -0.32
CA ALA A 26 -1.16 2.04 -1.17
C ALA A 26 -0.98 2.37 -2.65
N ALA A 27 -0.64 1.35 -3.44
CA ALA A 27 -0.59 1.47 -4.90
C ALA A 27 -1.96 1.16 -5.51
N VAL A 28 -2.35 1.91 -6.54
CA VAL A 28 -3.57 1.69 -7.32
C VAL A 28 -3.20 1.31 -8.75
N ILE A 29 -3.63 0.13 -9.18
CA ILE A 29 -3.28 -0.48 -10.46
C ILE A 29 -4.53 -0.67 -11.31
N ASP A 30 -4.49 -0.19 -12.54
CA ASP A 30 -5.53 -0.39 -13.54
C ASP A 30 -5.50 -1.83 -14.10
N MET A 31 -6.63 -2.52 -13.96
CA MET A 31 -6.89 -3.86 -14.48
C MET A 31 -7.85 -3.83 -15.69
N GLY A 32 -8.24 -2.65 -16.17
CA GLY A 32 -9.14 -2.41 -17.31
C GLY A 32 -10.62 -2.31 -16.90
N ASP A 33 -11.14 -3.30 -16.20
CA ASP A 33 -12.53 -3.34 -15.72
C ASP A 33 -12.69 -2.85 -14.27
N ARG A 34 -11.58 -2.76 -13.53
CA ARG A 34 -11.52 -2.39 -12.11
C ARG A 34 -10.13 -1.90 -11.74
N TYR A 35 -10.02 -1.36 -10.53
CA TYR A 35 -8.74 -1.08 -9.89
C TYR A 35 -8.39 -2.16 -8.88
N LEU A 36 -7.11 -2.52 -8.84
CA LEU A 36 -6.51 -3.31 -7.77
C LEU A 36 -5.74 -2.35 -6.85
N VAL A 37 -6.08 -2.38 -5.57
CA VAL A 37 -5.32 -1.66 -4.53
C VAL A 37 -4.42 -2.66 -3.83
N ALA A 38 -3.13 -2.33 -3.76
CA ALA A 38 -2.12 -3.20 -3.16
C ALA A 38 -1.32 -2.43 -2.10
N LYS A 39 -1.18 -3.06 -0.94
CA LYS A 39 -0.45 -2.55 0.21
C LYS A 39 0.50 -3.61 0.73
N THR A 40 1.66 -3.18 1.24
CA THR A 40 2.53 -4.00 2.07
C THR A 40 3.14 -3.14 3.18
N ASP A 41 3.07 -3.63 4.42
CA ASP A 41 3.77 -3.05 5.56
C ASP A 41 4.40 -4.15 6.41
N PRO A 42 5.74 -4.15 6.57
CA PRO A 42 6.40 -5.03 7.51
C PRO A 42 6.12 -4.56 8.95
N ILE A 43 5.42 -5.39 9.72
CA ILE A 43 5.19 -5.14 11.13
C ILE A 43 6.35 -5.71 11.94
N THR A 44 6.99 -4.88 12.77
CA THR A 44 8.17 -5.25 13.57
C THR A 44 7.99 -4.85 15.04
N PHE A 45 8.76 -5.48 15.92
CA PHE A 45 8.84 -5.18 17.36
C PHE A 45 7.54 -5.30 18.17
N VAL A 46 6.51 -5.95 17.64
CA VAL A 46 5.30 -6.24 18.43
C VAL A 46 5.60 -7.37 19.40
N THR A 47 5.25 -7.18 20.67
CA THR A 47 5.50 -8.15 21.74
C THR A 47 4.40 -9.21 21.87
N ASP A 48 3.24 -8.97 21.28
CA ASP A 48 2.10 -9.90 21.25
C ASP A 48 1.20 -9.64 20.02
N GLU A 49 0.27 -10.54 19.69
CA GLU A 49 -0.76 -10.32 18.65
C GLU A 49 -0.23 -9.97 17.24
N ILE A 50 0.99 -10.42 16.88
CA ILE A 50 1.62 -10.09 15.59
C ILE A 50 0.72 -10.43 14.38
N GLY A 51 -0.06 -11.50 14.45
CA GLY A 51 -1.01 -11.88 13.40
C GLY A 51 -2.14 -10.86 13.23
N TYR A 52 -2.67 -10.34 14.34
CA TYR A 52 -3.71 -9.31 14.31
C TYR A 52 -3.18 -8.05 13.62
N TYR A 53 -1.99 -7.56 14.00
CA TYR A 53 -1.43 -6.34 13.44
C TYR A 53 -0.99 -6.51 11.98
N ALA A 54 -0.36 -7.65 11.64
CA ALA A 54 0.05 -7.94 10.27
C ALA A 54 -1.14 -7.87 9.30
N VAL A 55 -2.31 -8.35 9.71
CA VAL A 55 -3.52 -8.28 8.89
C VAL A 55 -4.17 -6.90 8.98
N ASN A 56 -4.52 -6.42 10.17
CA ASN A 56 -5.39 -5.25 10.31
C ASN A 56 -4.73 -3.93 9.88
N VAL A 57 -3.40 -3.79 10.05
CA VAL A 57 -2.69 -2.59 9.60
C VAL A 57 -2.71 -2.50 8.06
N ASN A 58 -2.37 -3.58 7.37
CA ASN A 58 -2.44 -3.61 5.91
C ASN A 58 -3.88 -3.42 5.39
N VAL A 59 -4.86 -4.03 6.06
CA VAL A 59 -6.28 -3.89 5.69
C VAL A 59 -6.79 -2.45 5.88
N ASN A 60 -6.39 -1.77 6.95
CA ASN A 60 -6.76 -0.38 7.21
C ASN A 60 -6.43 0.52 6.02
N ASP A 61 -5.20 0.43 5.51
CA ASP A 61 -4.75 1.30 4.41
C ASP A 61 -5.53 1.03 3.12
N VAL A 62 -5.85 -0.24 2.84
CA VAL A 62 -6.71 -0.61 1.70
C VAL A 62 -8.12 -0.02 1.86
N VAL A 63 -8.71 -0.06 3.06
CA VAL A 63 -10.05 0.49 3.31
C VAL A 63 -10.05 2.01 3.21
N CYS A 64 -8.99 2.69 3.65
CA CYS A 64 -8.83 4.14 3.56
C CYS A 64 -8.84 4.65 2.12
N THR A 65 -8.49 3.82 1.12
CA THR A 65 -8.63 4.18 -0.30
C THR A 65 -10.05 4.00 -0.85
N GLY A 66 -10.99 3.50 -0.04
CA GLY A 66 -12.33 3.10 -0.47
C GLY A 66 -12.39 1.74 -1.19
N ALA A 67 -11.27 0.99 -1.25
CA ALA A 67 -11.27 -0.35 -1.83
C ALA A 67 -11.89 -1.36 -0.85
N THR A 68 -12.47 -2.43 -1.41
CA THR A 68 -12.91 -3.57 -0.61
C THR A 68 -11.75 -4.53 -0.42
N PRO A 69 -11.30 -4.80 0.81
CA PRO A 69 -10.26 -5.79 1.09
C PRO A 69 -10.68 -7.16 0.56
N LYS A 70 -9.72 -7.85 -0.05
CA LYS A 70 -9.82 -9.24 -0.46
C LYS A 70 -8.51 -9.91 -0.06
N TRP A 71 -8.57 -11.23 0.14
CA TRP A 71 -7.43 -12.15 0.43
C TRP A 71 -6.62 -11.81 1.67
#